data_AF-E1NZ06-F1
#
_entry.id   AF-E1NZ06-F1
#
_cell.length_a   1.000
_cell.length_b   1.000
_cell.length_c   1.000
_cell.angle_alpha   90.00
_cell.angle_beta   90.00
_cell.angle_gamma   90.00
#
_symmetry.space_group_name_H-M   'P 1'
#
loop_
_entity.id
_entity.type
_entity.pdbx_description
1 polymer ?
#
loop_
_entity_poly.entity_id
_entity_poly.type
_entity_poly.pdbx_seq_one_letter_code
_entity_poly.pdbx_strand_id
1 'polypeptide(L)'
;MTKRTNLDAMHTCKSCSEFDGNGDCSASTTGTCKGVYCTKTAGKMNGKSYETRGCSLVNPIGSNVCSWTDQTFNISMGIDQSAAARKKRGVSLPFRANQCYCQGELCNSSPPSQLASTLLLSIFSTSILIFR
;
A
#
# COMPACT_ATOMS: atom_id res chain seq x y z
N MET A 1 15.09 -1.85 -27.20
CA MET A 1 16.00 -1.97 -26.05
C MET A 1 15.25 -2.63 -24.90
N THR A 2 15.40 -3.94 -24.72
CA THR A 2 14.77 -4.68 -23.62
C THR A 2 15.70 -4.63 -22.42
N LYS A 3 15.43 -3.71 -21.48
CA LYS A 3 16.20 -3.60 -20.23
C LYS A 3 15.95 -4.89 -19.45
N ARG A 4 16.95 -5.78 -19.36
CA ARG A 4 16.90 -6.98 -18.52
C ARG A 4 16.44 -6.54 -17.12
N THR A 5 15.27 -7.01 -16.70
CA THR A 5 14.86 -6.99 -15.30
C THR A 5 15.93 -7.76 -14.55
N ASN A 6 16.76 -7.05 -13.81
CA ASN A 6 17.87 -7.64 -13.10
C ASN A 6 17.27 -8.52 -11.98
N LEU A 7 17.29 -9.84 -12.16
CA LEU A 7 16.84 -10.81 -11.17
C LEU A 7 17.62 -10.67 -9.85
N ASP A 8 18.79 -10.03 -9.89
CA ASP A 8 19.61 -9.67 -8.73
C ASP A 8 19.03 -8.52 -7.89
N ALA A 9 17.93 -7.89 -8.31
CA ALA A 9 17.26 -6.81 -7.59
C ALA A 9 15.93 -7.24 -6.93
N MET A 10 15.75 -8.53 -6.64
CA MET A 10 14.57 -9.00 -5.90
C MET A 10 14.71 -8.73 -4.41
N HIS A 11 13.74 -7.99 -3.87
CA HIS A 11 13.65 -7.63 -2.46
C HIS A 11 12.64 -8.49 -1.72
N THR A 12 12.86 -8.74 -0.43
CA THR A 12 11.81 -9.27 0.45
C THR A 12 10.80 -8.17 0.71
N CYS A 13 9.52 -8.46 0.51
CA CYS A 13 8.42 -7.55 0.79
C CYS A 13 7.45 -8.19 1.77
N LYS A 14 6.78 -7.38 2.58
CA LYS A 14 5.66 -7.85 3.40
C LYS A 14 4.48 -8.21 2.50
N SER A 15 3.80 -9.31 2.82
CA SER A 15 2.68 -9.86 2.06
C SER A 15 1.49 -10.13 2.97
N CYS A 16 0.35 -9.56 2.63
CA CYS A 16 -0.88 -9.64 3.42
C CYS A 16 -2.08 -9.09 2.64
N SER A 17 -3.28 -9.51 3.04
CA SER A 17 -4.53 -8.96 2.55
C SER A 17 -5.55 -8.98 3.66
N GLU A 18 -5.93 -7.80 4.13
CA GLU A 18 -6.90 -7.61 5.20
C GLU A 18 -8.07 -6.76 4.70
N PHE A 19 -9.29 -7.19 5.06
CA PHE A 19 -10.52 -6.51 4.69
C PHE A 19 -11.50 -6.56 5.85
N ASP A 20 -12.14 -5.43 6.15
CA ASP A 20 -13.01 -5.23 7.31
C ASP A 20 -12.24 -5.29 8.66
N GLY A 21 -12.86 -4.80 9.74
CA GLY A 21 -12.19 -4.64 11.04
C GLY A 21 -11.15 -3.50 11.05
N ASN A 22 -10.01 -3.68 11.73
CA ASN A 22 -8.94 -2.66 11.74
C ASN A 22 -8.35 -2.42 10.34
N GLY A 23 -8.45 -3.42 9.44
CA GLY A 23 -8.08 -3.30 8.03
C GLY A 23 -6.64 -2.90 7.75
N ASP A 24 -5.75 -3.15 8.71
CA ASP A 24 -4.31 -2.93 8.60
C ASP A 24 -3.61 -4.29 8.66
N CYS A 25 -2.63 -4.52 7.79
CA CYS A 25 -1.74 -5.65 7.99
C CYS A 25 -0.89 -5.40 9.23
N SER A 26 -1.28 -6.05 10.32
CA SER A 26 -0.71 -5.83 11.64
C SER A 26 0.80 -6.10 11.67
N ALA A 27 1.46 -5.64 12.74
CA ALA A 27 2.86 -5.96 13.00
C ALA A 27 3.11 -7.50 13.07
N SER A 28 2.10 -8.28 13.45
CA SER A 28 2.19 -9.75 13.57
C SER A 28 2.04 -10.50 12.24
N THR A 29 1.69 -9.84 11.13
CA THR A 29 1.68 -10.51 9.83
C THR A 29 3.10 -10.84 9.40
N THR A 30 3.42 -12.14 9.38
CA THR A 30 4.74 -12.68 9.01
C THR A 30 4.87 -13.02 7.53
N GLY A 31 3.78 -12.89 6.76
CA GLY A 31 3.77 -13.18 5.33
C GLY A 31 4.79 -12.33 4.58
N THR A 32 5.62 -12.98 3.76
CA THR A 32 6.59 -12.31 2.89
C THR A 32 6.54 -12.85 1.47
N CYS A 33 6.94 -12.04 0.50
CA CYS A 33 7.16 -12.43 -0.88
C CYS A 33 8.48 -11.84 -1.40
N LYS A 34 8.92 -12.28 -2.59
CA LYS A 34 10.08 -11.71 -3.30
C LYS A 34 9.62 -11.00 -4.57
N GLY A 35 10.06 -9.76 -4.78
CA GLY A 35 9.71 -8.96 -5.95
C GLY A 35 10.69 -7.83 -6.22
N VAL A 36 10.69 -7.28 -7.43
CA VAL A 36 11.53 -6.11 -7.78
C VAL A 36 11.02 -4.86 -7.07
N TYR A 37 9.71 -4.76 -6.88
CA TYR A 37 9.05 -3.69 -6.14
C TYR A 37 8.15 -4.29 -5.06
N CYS A 38 8.11 -3.67 -3.91
CA CYS A 38 7.11 -3.94 -2.89
C CYS A 38 5.91 -3.03 -3.10
N THR A 39 4.70 -3.59 -2.93
CA THR A 39 3.44 -2.85 -3.06
C THR A 39 2.76 -2.68 -1.71
N LYS A 40 2.06 -1.56 -1.56
CA LYS A 40 1.12 -1.32 -0.46
C LYS A 40 -0.08 -0.57 -0.99
N THR A 41 -1.27 -1.10 -0.76
CA THR A 41 -2.54 -0.42 -1.04
C THR A 41 -3.32 -0.32 0.26
N ALA A 42 -3.66 0.88 0.70
CA ALA A 42 -4.43 1.09 1.93
C ALA A 42 -5.53 2.13 1.71
N GLY A 43 -6.73 1.87 2.22
CA GLY A 43 -7.84 2.79 2.08
C GLY A 43 -9.20 2.22 2.51
N LYS A 44 -10.23 2.61 1.77
CA LYS A 44 -11.62 2.21 1.99
C LYS A 44 -12.20 1.55 0.76
N MET A 45 -12.82 0.38 0.96
CA MET A 45 -13.63 -0.31 -0.02
C MET A 45 -15.03 -0.47 0.56
N ASN A 46 -16.02 0.16 -0.07
CA ASN A 46 -17.41 0.20 0.42
C ASN A 46 -17.53 0.67 1.88
N GLY A 47 -16.77 1.71 2.25
CA GLY A 47 -16.72 2.24 3.61
C GLY A 47 -15.93 1.39 4.63
N LYS A 48 -15.54 0.16 4.26
CA LYS A 48 -14.72 -0.73 5.11
C LYS A 48 -13.23 -0.49 4.88
N SER A 49 -12.43 -0.59 5.94
CA SER A 49 -10.97 -0.53 5.81
C SER A 49 -10.45 -1.71 5.00
N TYR A 50 -9.46 -1.43 4.17
CA TYR A 50 -8.81 -2.40 3.30
C TYR A 50 -7.32 -2.08 3.24
N GLU A 51 -6.48 -3.09 3.48
CA GLU A 51 -5.04 -3.01 3.23
C GLU A 51 -4.53 -4.28 2.55
N THR A 52 -3.77 -4.11 1.49
CA THR A 52 -2.99 -5.19 0.87
C THR A 52 -1.53 -4.79 0.74
N ARG A 53 -0.65 -5.78 0.89
CA ARG A 53 0.77 -5.64 0.64
C ARG A 53 1.26 -6.84 -0.15
N GLY A 54 2.25 -6.62 -0.99
CA GLY A 54 2.82 -7.71 -1.76
C GLY A 54 4.01 -7.31 -2.61
N CYS A 55 4.18 -8.05 -3.69
CA CYS A 55 5.30 -7.94 -4.61
C CYS A 55 4.80 -7.63 -6.01
N SER A 56 5.57 -6.82 -6.73
CA SER A 56 5.35 -6.57 -8.15
C SER A 56 6.66 -6.63 -8.91
N LEU A 57 6.58 -7.04 -10.17
CA LEU A 57 7.69 -6.94 -11.12
C LEU A 57 7.77 -5.56 -11.78
N VAL A 58 6.66 -4.81 -11.75
CA VAL A 58 6.52 -3.51 -12.41
C VAL A 58 6.00 -2.45 -11.45
N ASN A 59 6.54 -1.24 -11.57
CA ASN A 59 6.00 -0.06 -10.91
C ASN A 59 5.37 0.84 -12.00
N PRO A 60 4.03 0.85 -12.15
CA PRO A 60 3.37 1.68 -13.16
C PRO A 60 3.44 3.17 -12.85
N ILE A 61 3.75 3.56 -11.60
CA ILE A 61 3.91 4.95 -11.16
C ILE A 61 5.31 5.47 -11.55
N GLY A 62 6.27 4.58 -11.81
CA GLY A 62 7.63 4.94 -12.24
C GLY A 62 8.51 5.60 -11.15
N SER A 63 8.00 5.75 -9.93
CA SER A 63 8.73 6.33 -8.79
C SER A 63 8.30 5.69 -7.47
N ASN A 64 9.13 5.83 -6.42
CA ASN A 64 8.86 5.29 -5.08
C ASN A 64 7.87 6.17 -4.30
N VAL A 65 6.73 6.49 -4.91
CA VAL A 65 5.69 7.36 -4.35
C VAL A 65 4.35 6.64 -4.33
N CYS A 66 3.40 7.23 -3.60
CA CYS A 66 2.04 6.75 -3.56
C CYS A 66 1.12 7.61 -4.44
N SER A 67 0.15 6.96 -5.08
CA SER A 67 -0.90 7.63 -5.84
C SER A 67 -2.27 7.28 -5.26
N TRP A 68 -3.11 8.29 -5.11
CA TRP A 68 -4.50 8.11 -4.70
C TRP A 68 -5.36 7.68 -5.89
N THR A 69 -6.17 6.66 -5.66
CA THR A 69 -7.25 6.24 -6.53
C THR A 69 -8.56 6.45 -5.81
N ASP A 70 -9.52 7.11 -6.44
CA ASP A 70 -10.90 7.24 -5.98
C ASP A 70 -11.81 6.88 -7.16
N GLN A 71 -12.28 5.63 -7.18
CA GLN A 71 -13.00 5.06 -8.31
C GLN A 71 -14.06 4.09 -7.80
N THR A 72 -15.15 3.94 -8.55
CA THR A 72 -16.13 2.88 -8.30
C THR A 72 -15.83 1.70 -9.22
N PHE A 73 -15.48 0.55 -8.63
CA PHE A 73 -15.22 -0.67 -9.41
C PHE A 73 -16.40 -1.61 -9.33
N ASN A 74 -16.73 -2.23 -10.46
CA ASN A 74 -17.59 -3.41 -10.47
C ASN A 74 -16.72 -4.61 -10.09
N ILE A 75 -16.69 -4.95 -8.80
CA ILE A 75 -15.93 -6.10 -8.34
C ILE A 75 -16.81 -7.35 -8.34
N SER A 76 -16.22 -8.46 -8.78
CA SER A 76 -16.78 -9.78 -8.59
C SER A 76 -16.35 -10.28 -7.21
N MET A 77 -17.24 -10.21 -6.22
CA MET A 77 -17.01 -10.90 -4.96
C MET A 77 -17.08 -12.40 -5.24
N GLY A 78 -16.03 -13.13 -4.88
CA GLY A 78 -15.95 -14.57 -5.09
C GLY A 78 -17.03 -15.27 -4.27
N ILE A 79 -18.09 -15.72 -4.95
CA ILE A 79 -19.03 -16.79 -4.59
C ILE A 79 -19.58 -16.71 -3.15
N ASP A 80 -20.85 -16.27 -3.01
CA ASP A 80 -21.67 -16.63 -1.86
C ASP A 80 -21.63 -18.15 -1.67
N GLN A 81 -21.22 -18.63 -0.49
CA GLN A 81 -21.17 -20.05 -0.11
C GLN A 81 -22.56 -20.71 0.01
N SER A 82 -23.57 -20.25 -0.73
CA SER A 82 -24.82 -20.97 -0.90
C SER A 82 -24.96 -21.39 -2.36
N ALA A 83 -24.93 -22.70 -2.59
CA ALA A 83 -25.01 -23.34 -3.90
C ALA A 83 -26.31 -23.01 -4.71
N ALA A 84 -27.18 -22.14 -4.19
CA ALA A 84 -28.47 -21.78 -4.76
C ALA A 84 -28.49 -20.47 -5.57
N ALA A 85 -27.46 -19.61 -5.54
CA ALA A 85 -27.47 -18.31 -6.22
C ALA A 85 -26.34 -18.18 -7.26
N ARG A 86 -26.42 -18.93 -8.37
CA ARG A 86 -25.48 -18.86 -9.51
C ARG A 86 -25.67 -17.60 -10.37
N LYS A 87 -25.56 -16.41 -9.79
CA LYS A 87 -25.28 -15.20 -10.56
C LYS A 87 -24.16 -14.46 -9.87
N LYS A 88 -23.00 -14.37 -10.53
CA LYS A 88 -21.92 -13.44 -10.15
C LYS A 88 -22.53 -12.05 -10.19
N ARG A 89 -23.06 -11.57 -9.07
CA ARG A 89 -23.62 -10.23 -8.99
C ARG A 89 -22.41 -9.32 -8.85
N GLY A 90 -22.04 -8.66 -9.95
CA GLY A 90 -21.08 -7.57 -9.89
C GLY A 90 -21.65 -6.53 -8.94
N VAL A 91 -20.94 -6.24 -7.85
CA VAL A 91 -21.35 -5.20 -6.93
C VAL A 91 -20.48 -3.99 -7.26
N SER A 92 -21.13 -2.88 -7.56
CA SER A 92 -20.43 -1.60 -7.74
C SER A 92 -20.03 -1.11 -6.37
N LEU A 93 -18.74 -1.11 -6.07
CA LEU A 93 -18.21 -0.76 -4.76
C LEU A 93 -17.27 0.44 -4.90
N PRO A 94 -17.52 1.52 -4.13
CA PRO A 94 -16.60 2.65 -4.11
C PRO A 94 -15.29 2.21 -3.49
N PHE A 95 -14.19 2.54 -4.15
CA PHE A 95 -12.84 2.20 -3.76
C PHE A 95 -11.98 3.45 -3.77
N ARG A 96 -11.61 3.86 -2.56
CA ARG A 96 -10.72 4.98 -2.34
C ARG A 96 -9.49 4.50 -1.59
N ALA A 97 -8.36 4.40 -2.27
CA ALA A 97 -7.14 3.87 -1.68
C ALA A 97 -5.89 4.58 -2.19
N ASN A 98 -4.87 4.59 -1.34
CA ASN A 98 -3.54 5.04 -1.69
C ASN A 98 -2.69 3.83 -2.09
N GLN A 99 -2.20 3.81 -3.32
CA GLN A 99 -1.37 2.73 -3.88
C GLN A 99 0.09 3.19 -3.95
N CYS A 100 0.96 2.46 -3.29
CA CYS A 100 2.39 2.75 -3.17
C CYS A 100 3.23 1.63 -3.76
N TYR A 101 4.32 2.02 -4.41
CA TYR A 101 5.39 1.13 -4.85
C TYR A 101 6.71 1.61 -4.23
N CYS A 102 7.55 0.69 -3.79
CA CYS A 102 8.88 1.02 -3.29
C CYS A 102 9.89 -0.09 -3.64
N GLN A 103 11.18 0.24 -3.61
CA GLN A 103 12.28 -0.71 -3.77
C GLN A 103 13.08 -0.79 -2.47
N GLY A 104 13.59 -1.98 -2.15
CA GLY A 104 14.34 -2.25 -0.94
C GLY A 104 13.66 -3.27 -0.02
N GLU A 105 14.46 -3.88 0.85
CA GLU A 105 13.98 -4.89 1.80
C GLU A 105 12.91 -4.31 2.73
N LEU A 106 11.75 -4.96 2.75
CA LEU A 106 10.62 -4.69 3.62
C LEU A 106 10.14 -3.23 3.59
N CYS A 107 10.41 -2.49 2.50
CA CYS A 107 10.07 -1.07 2.39
C CYS A 107 8.56 -0.79 2.47
N ASN A 108 7.72 -1.79 2.20
CA ASN A 108 6.27 -1.73 2.36
C ASN A 108 5.79 -2.09 3.77
N SER A 109 6.65 -2.09 4.80
CA SER A 109 6.30 -2.46 6.19
C SER A 109 5.63 -1.34 6.98
N SER A 110 5.74 -0.08 6.57
CA SER A 110 5.20 1.08 7.32
C SER A 110 3.93 1.67 6.68
N PRO A 111 3.12 2.42 7.42
CA PRO A 111 2.19 3.41 6.84
C PRO A 111 3.00 4.43 6.00
N PRO A 112 2.54 4.87 4.82
CA PRO A 112 3.29 5.81 3.97
C PRO A 112 3.47 7.22 4.54
N SER A 113 3.06 7.47 5.80
CA SER A 113 3.14 8.77 6.45
C SER A 113 4.02 8.66 7.69
N GLN A 114 5.34 8.82 7.56
CA GLN A 114 6.25 9.22 8.66
C GLN A 114 7.75 9.34 8.33
N LEU A 115 8.23 8.92 7.15
CA LEU A 115 9.69 8.95 6.86
C LEU A 115 10.21 10.23 6.17
N ALA A 116 9.42 11.30 6.05
CA ALA A 116 9.83 12.50 5.32
C ALA A 116 9.76 13.86 6.07
N SER A 117 9.34 13.96 7.34
CA SER A 117 9.20 15.30 7.98
C SER A 117 9.28 15.33 9.52
N THR A 118 10.33 14.78 10.11
CA THR A 118 10.64 15.04 11.55
C THR A 118 12.09 15.41 11.83
N LEU A 119 12.93 15.59 10.81
CA LEU A 119 14.24 16.22 10.96
C LEU A 119 14.17 17.62 10.34
N LEU A 120 14.53 18.67 11.11
CA LEU A 120 14.75 20.07 10.68
C LEU A 120 13.62 21.11 10.90
N LEU A 121 12.92 21.12 12.04
CA LEU A 121 12.20 22.33 12.52
C LEU A 121 12.61 22.80 13.93
N SER A 122 13.68 22.26 14.52
CA SER A 122 14.10 22.56 15.89
C SER A 122 15.18 23.66 16.04
N ILE A 123 15.56 24.40 15.00
CA ILE A 123 16.70 25.34 15.07
C ILE A 123 16.28 26.83 15.11
N PHE A 124 15.02 27.21 14.88
CA PHE A 124 14.64 28.63 14.80
C PHE A 124 14.07 29.28 16.08
N SER A 125 14.10 28.61 17.23
CA SER A 125 13.44 29.16 18.45
C SER A 125 14.37 29.78 19.50
N THR A 126 15.70 29.75 19.35
CA THR A 126 16.62 30.24 20.40
C THR A 126 17.41 31.50 20.05
N SER A 127 17.19 32.13 18.89
CA SER A 127 17.98 33.32 18.49
C SER A 127 17.29 34.68 18.73
N ILE A 128 16.11 34.76 19.38
CA ILE A 128 15.41 36.05 19.62
C ILE A 128 15.32 36.39 21.12
N LEU A 129 16.34 36.03 21.91
CA LEU A 129 16.49 36.53 23.30
C LEU A 129 17.86 37.16 23.59
N ILE A 130 18.62 37.51 22.53
CA ILE A 130 19.87 38.26 22.66
C ILE A 130 19.83 39.47 21.73
N PHE A 131 18.89 40.39 21.98
CA PHE A 131 19.09 41.82 21.73
C PHE A 131 18.28 42.54 22.81
N ARG A 132 18.95 42.68 23.96
CA ARG A 132 18.64 43.66 24.99
C ARG A 132 19.61 44.82 24.81
#